data_AF-Q3MDP0-F1
#
_entry.id   AF-Q3MDP0-F1
#
_cell.length_a   1.000
_cell.length_b   1.000
_cell.length_c   1.000
_cell.angle_alpha   90.00
_cell.angle_beta   90.00
_cell.angle_gamma   90.00
#
_symmetry.space_group_name_H-M   'P 1'
#
loop_
_entity.id
_entity.type
_entity.pdbx_description
1 polymer ?
#
loop_
_entity_poly.entity_id
_entity_poly.type
_entity_poly.pdbx_seq_one_letter_code
_entity_poly.pdbx_strand_id
1 'polypeptide(L)' 'MPVKKGEMVRAIREKLENSVEATASDTRFPAYLFETKGEVVDIKGDYALVMFGQVPTPNIWLRLDQIESF' A
#
# COMPACT_ATOMS: atom_id res chain seq x y z
N MET A 1 14.90 3.75 -2.66
CA MET A 1 14.80 5.23 -2.58
C MET A 1 13.63 5.57 -1.66
N PRO A 2 13.62 6.72 -0.98
CA PRO A 2 12.43 7.13 -0.24
C PRO A 2 11.28 7.33 -1.24
N VAL A 3 10.17 6.63 -1.02
CA VAL A 3 8.94 6.79 -1.81
C VAL A 3 8.47 8.23 -1.69
N LYS A 4 8.08 8.84 -2.81
CA LYS A 4 7.62 10.24 -2.87
C LYS A 4 6.14 10.34 -3.20
N LYS A 5 5.53 11.46 -2.83
CA LYS A 5 4.19 11.81 -3.31
C LYS A 5 4.16 11.86 -4.85
N GLY A 6 3.12 11.29 -5.44
CA GLY A 6 2.93 11.12 -6.89
C GLY A 6 3.62 9.90 -7.48
N GLU A 7 4.39 9.14 -6.69
CA GLU A 7 5.02 7.91 -7.15
C GLU A 7 3.99 6.78 -7.28
N MET A 8 4.18 5.93 -8.30
CA MET A 8 3.38 4.73 -8.51
C MET A 8 4.02 3.58 -7.75
N VAL A 9 3.24 2.93 -6.89
CA VAL A 9 3.70 1.87 -5.99
C VAL A 9 2.76 0.67 -6.03
N ARG A 10 3.23 -0.43 -5.46
CA ARG A 10 2.40 -1.58 -5.04
C ARG A 10 2.78 -2.00 -3.63
N ALA A 11 1.90 -2.74 -2.98
CA ALA A 11 2.22 -3.37 -1.71
C ALA A 11 3.11 -4.60 -1.89
N ILE A 12 3.97 -4.85 -0.91
CA ILE A 12 4.83 -6.03 -0.81
C ILE A 12 4.09 -7.07 0.03
N ARG A 13 3.79 -8.22 -0.58
CA ARG A 13 2.98 -9.28 0.03
C ARG A 13 3.54 -9.75 1.37
N GLU A 14 4.83 -10.05 1.41
CA GLU A 14 5.51 -10.61 2.57
C GLU A 14 5.51 -9.65 3.77
N LYS A 15 5.49 -8.33 3.50
CA LYS A 15 5.49 -7.30 4.53
C LYS A 15 4.08 -6.90 4.99
N LEU A 16 3.07 -7.13 4.16
CA LEU A 16 1.68 -7.03 4.59
C LEU A 16 1.27 -8.24 5.41
N GLU A 17 1.50 -9.47 4.93
CA GLU A 17 1.05 -10.70 5.60
C GLU A 17 1.61 -10.87 7.02
N ASN A 18 2.81 -10.35 7.31
CA ASN A 18 3.43 -10.39 8.63
C ASN A 18 3.22 -9.11 9.47
N SER A 19 2.37 -8.20 9.02
CA SER A 19 2.12 -6.93 9.71
C SER A 19 1.13 -7.08 10.87
N VAL A 20 1.19 -6.16 11.83
CA VAL A 20 0.24 -6.12 12.95
C VAL A 20 -1.19 -5.93 12.43
N GLU A 21 -1.35 -5.10 11.41
CA GLU A 21 -2.61 -4.80 10.74
C GLU A 21 -3.21 -6.04 10.07
N ALA A 22 -2.38 -6.89 9.46
CA ALA A 22 -2.83 -8.16 8.88
C ALA A 22 -3.27 -9.15 9.95
N THR A 23 -2.53 -9.25 11.07
CA THR A 23 -2.89 -10.15 12.17
C THR A 23 -4.14 -9.71 12.93
N ALA A 24 -4.53 -8.44 12.80
CA ALA A 24 -5.74 -7.88 13.39
C ALA A 24 -6.96 -7.95 12.45
N SER A 25 -6.80 -8.43 11.22
CA SER A 25 -7.83 -8.40 10.15
C SER A 25 -7.95 -9.74 9.42
N ASP A 26 -8.82 -9.79 8.40
CA ASP A 26 -8.92 -10.95 7.49
C ASP A 26 -7.59 -11.12 6.72
N THR A 27 -7.08 -12.35 6.70
CA THR A 27 -5.80 -12.68 6.05
C THR A 27 -5.86 -12.66 4.52
N ARG A 28 -7.05 -12.51 3.94
CA ARG A 28 -7.26 -12.47 2.49
C ARG A 28 -7.16 -11.04 1.97
N PHE A 29 -5.97 -10.68 1.51
CA PHE A 29 -5.75 -9.42 0.82
C PHE A 29 -6.27 -9.45 -0.64
N PRO A 30 -7.02 -8.43 -1.06
CA PRO A 30 -7.39 -8.27 -2.47
C PRO A 30 -6.16 -8.17 -3.39
N ALA A 31 -6.22 -8.84 -4.54
CA ALA A 31 -5.10 -8.91 -5.49
C ALA A 31 -4.62 -7.53 -5.98
N TYR A 32 -5.53 -6.54 -6.07
CA TYR A 32 -5.21 -5.22 -6.59
C TYR A 32 -4.09 -4.51 -5.81
N LEU A 33 -3.93 -4.80 -4.51
CA LEU A 33 -2.87 -4.21 -3.68
C LEU A 33 -1.47 -4.54 -4.21
N PHE A 34 -1.32 -5.70 -4.86
CA PHE A 34 -0.04 -6.23 -5.32
C PHE A 34 0.11 -6.13 -6.84
N GLU A 35 -1.00 -6.25 -7.58
CA GLU A 35 -0.99 -6.40 -9.04
C GLU A 35 -1.24 -5.10 -9.81
N THR A 36 -1.72 -4.05 -9.13
CA THR A 36 -2.09 -2.78 -9.77
C THR A 36 -1.29 -1.61 -9.23
N LYS A 37 -1.17 -0.54 -10.04
CA LYS A 37 -0.50 0.70 -9.65
C LYS A 37 -1.36 1.47 -8.66
N GLY A 38 -0.82 1.74 -7.48
CA GLY A 38 -1.34 2.71 -6.52
C GLY A 38 -0.54 3.99 -6.57
N GLU A 39 -1.19 5.14 -6.53
CA GLU A 39 -0.52 6.45 -6.45
C GLU A 39 -0.37 6.90 -5.00
N VAL A 40 0.82 7.35 -4.61
CA VAL A 40 1.03 7.97 -3.30
C VAL A 40 0.46 9.39 -3.27
N VAL A 41 -0.64 9.59 -2.57
CA VAL A 41 -1.37 10.87 -2.49
C VAL A 41 -0.88 11.74 -1.33
N ASP A 42 -0.46 11.13 -0.23
CA ASP A 42 0.03 11.82 0.97
C ASP A 42 1.04 10.97 1.74
N ILE A 43 1.91 11.60 2.54
CA ILE A 43 2.88 10.92 3.40
C ILE A 43 2.83 11.57 4.78
N LYS A 44 2.65 10.74 5.82
CA LYS A 44 2.64 11.17 7.22
C LYS A 44 3.47 10.22 8.07
N GLY A 45 4.62 10.70 8.54
CA GLY A 45 5.58 9.88 9.28
C GLY A 45 6.02 8.69 8.44
N ASP A 46 5.85 7.49 8.97
CA ASP A 46 6.23 6.22 8.32
C ASP A 46 5.12 5.63 7.44
N TYR A 47 4.07 6.39 7.13
CA TYR A 47 2.93 5.92 6.34
C TYR A 47 2.71 6.76 5.09
N ALA A 48 2.26 6.08 4.02
CA ALA A 48 1.81 6.66 2.77
C ALA A 48 0.32 6.38 2.57
N LEU A 49 -0.42 7.40 2.15
CA LEU A 49 -1.79 7.24 1.67
C LEU A 49 -1.74 6.87 0.19
N VAL A 50 -2.15 5.66 -0.14
CA VAL A 50 -2.10 5.11 -1.50
C VAL A 50 -3.50 5.03 -2.09
N MET A 51 -3.67 5.52 -3.31
CA MET A 51 -4.91 5.44 -4.09
C MET A 51 -4.75 4.41 -5.20
N PHE A 52 -5.49 3.30 -5.12
CA PHE A 52 -5.51 2.26 -6.15
C PHE A 52 -6.59 2.55 -7.19
N GLY A 53 -6.29 3.44 -8.15
CA GLY A 53 -7.28 3.99 -9.08
C GLY A 53 -7.94 3.00 -10.06
N GLN A 54 -7.42 1.77 -10.19
CA GLN A 54 -8.01 0.75 -11.07
C GLN A 54 -9.30 0.14 -10.50
N VAL A 55 -9.49 0.20 -9.17
CA VAL A 55 -10.68 -0.29 -8.48
C VAL A 55 -11.32 0.86 -7.67
N PRO A 56 -12.67 0.91 -7.54
CA PRO A 56 -13.35 1.98 -6.82
C PRO A 56 -13.28 1.75 -5.30
N THR A 57 -12.07 1.67 -4.75
CA THR A 57 -11.82 1.45 -3.33
C THR A 57 -11.36 2.75 -2.66
N PRO A 58 -11.66 2.93 -1.36
CA PRO A 58 -11.06 4.01 -0.59
C PRO A 58 -9.52 3.96 -0.63
N ASN A 59 -8.91 5.12 -0.43
CA ASN A 59 -7.47 5.21 -0.27
C ASN A 59 -7.06 4.48 1.02
N ILE A 60 -5.90 3.84 0.99
CA ILE A 60 -5.40 3.01 2.09
C ILE A 60 -4.10 3.59 2.63
N TRP A 61 -3.97 3.62 3.95
CA TRP A 61 -2.70 3.93 4.60
C TRP A 61 -1.86 2.66 4.68
N LEU A 62 -0.67 2.69 4.10
CA LEU A 62 0.32 1.61 4.14
C LEU A 62 1.62 2.16 4.71
N ARG A 63 2.36 1.34 5.46
CA ARG A 63 3.69 1.75 5.92
C ARG A 63 4.62 1.89 4.74
N LEU A 64 5.56 2.82 4.81
CA LEU A 64 6.55 3.08 3.77
C LEU A 64 7.40 1.84 3.47
N ASP A 65 7.63 0.98 4.47
CA ASP A 65 8.34 -0.27 4.26
C ASP A 65 7.47 -1.36 3.61
N GLN A 66 6.15 -1.28 3.68
CA GLN A 66 5.20 -2.23 3.07
C GLN A 66 4.96 -2.00 1.58
N ILE A 67 5.51 -0.93 1.01
CA ILE A 67 5.33 -0.57 -0.41
C ILE A 67 6.67 -0.48 -1.13
N GLU A 68 6.63 -0.72 -2.44
CA GLU A 68 7.76 -0.51 -3.35
C GLU A 68 7.29 0.22 -4.60
N SER A 69 8.23 0.91 -5.26
CA SER A 69 8.01 1.47 -6.59
C SER A 69 7.52 0.38 -7.55
N PHE A 70 6.46 0.67 -8.30
CA PHE A 70 5.84 -0.28 -9.23
C PHE A 70 6.69 -0.52 -10.48
#